data_AF-A0AAW6PK52-F1
#
_entry.id   AF-A0AAW6PK52-F1
#
_cell.length_a   1.000
_cell.length_b   1.000
_cell.length_c   1.000
_cell.angle_alpha   90.00
_cell.angle_beta   90.00
_cell.angle_gamma   90.00
#
_symmetry.space_group_name_H-M   'P 1'
#
loop_
_entity.id
_entity.type
_entity.pdbx_description
1 polymer ?
#
loop_
_entity_poly.entity_id
_entity_poly.type
_entity_poly.pdbx_seq_one_letter_code
_entity_poly.pdbx_strand_id
1 'polypeptide(L)'
;MPALLDRPSGDEIVKEWDMVGLHASASENLKSLQANLDPIFQGTRGREFLGPGFYAAPEIDVPTKIAGSIQLYDNKEATIFSVYTKSMARLKLGRDYDFSQFLDMPTQRNQMEIVFRTETYYLMAVRQVRSGRIVLPRSKEAPF
;
A
#
# COMPACT_ATOMS: atom_id res chain seq x y z
N MET A 1 -11.78 -23.45 12.97
CA MET A 1 -10.89 -22.55 12.19
C MET A 1 -11.78 -21.78 11.22
N PRO A 2 -11.72 -20.44 11.17
CA PRO A 2 -12.52 -19.71 10.19
C PRO A 2 -12.00 -20.04 8.80
N ALA A 3 -12.93 -20.25 7.85
CA ALA A 3 -12.60 -20.58 6.47
C ALA A 3 -11.67 -19.51 5.87
N LEU A 4 -10.58 -19.96 5.23
CA LEU A 4 -9.75 -19.16 4.35
C LEU A 4 -10.66 -18.54 3.31
N LEU A 5 -10.96 -17.25 3.47
CA LEU A 5 -11.71 -16.48 2.48
C LEU A 5 -11.08 -16.68 1.11
N ASP A 6 -11.88 -17.05 0.10
CA ASP A 6 -11.47 -17.08 -1.30
C ASP A 6 -10.66 -15.81 -1.61
N ARG A 7 -9.38 -16.01 -1.91
CA ARG A 7 -8.45 -14.98 -2.36
C ARG A 7 -8.17 -15.21 -3.83
N PRO A 8 -8.20 -14.15 -4.65
CA PRO A 8 -7.88 -14.25 -6.06
C PRO A 8 -6.44 -14.72 -6.26
N SER A 9 -6.22 -15.50 -7.33
CA SER A 9 -4.88 -15.93 -7.75
C SER A 9 -3.97 -14.72 -8.08
N GLY A 10 -2.65 -14.95 -8.15
CA GLY A 10 -1.61 -13.91 -8.25
C GLY A 10 -1.70 -13.02 -9.50
N ASP A 11 -2.35 -13.49 -10.57
CA ASP A 11 -2.44 -12.79 -11.86
C ASP A 11 -3.86 -12.33 -12.22
N GLU A 12 -4.86 -12.74 -11.45
CA GLU A 12 -6.23 -12.32 -11.70
C GLU A 12 -6.40 -10.86 -11.27
N ILE A 13 -6.95 -10.04 -12.17
CA ILE A 13 -7.56 -8.77 -11.76
C ILE A 13 -8.50 -9.14 -10.66
N VAL A 14 -8.31 -8.54 -9.49
CA VAL A 14 -9.26 -8.73 -8.42
C VAL A 14 -10.51 -7.94 -8.78
N LYS A 15 -11.35 -8.55 -9.61
CA LYS A 15 -12.65 -8.00 -9.98
C LYS A 15 -13.40 -7.77 -8.66
N GLU A 16 -14.04 -6.61 -8.56
CA GLU A 16 -14.87 -6.22 -7.40
C GLU A 16 -14.09 -5.84 -6.12
N TRP A 17 -12.75 -5.79 -6.12
CA TRP A 17 -12.01 -5.21 -5.01
C TRP A 17 -11.66 -3.74 -5.28
N ASP A 18 -11.61 -2.98 -4.19
CA ASP A 18 -11.22 -1.59 -4.20
C ASP A 18 -9.71 -1.48 -4.37
N MET A 19 -9.26 -0.79 -5.41
CA MET A 19 -7.87 -0.34 -5.50
C MET A 19 -7.71 0.84 -4.55
N VAL A 20 -6.85 0.70 -3.54
CA VAL A 20 -6.74 1.69 -2.43
C VAL A 20 -5.46 2.51 -2.49
N GLY A 21 -4.50 2.10 -3.32
CA GLY A 21 -3.29 2.89 -3.52
C GLY A 21 -2.24 2.17 -4.36
N LEU A 22 -1.06 2.75 -4.35
CA LEU A 22 0.11 2.33 -5.09
C LEU A 22 1.29 2.16 -4.14
N HIS A 23 2.12 1.15 -4.37
CA HIS A 23 3.29 0.83 -3.55
C HIS A 23 4.51 0.64 -4.45
N ALA A 24 5.67 1.17 -4.07
CA ALA A 24 6.92 0.93 -4.79
C ALA A 24 7.82 -0.02 -4.01
N SER A 25 8.41 -1.00 -4.69
CA SER A 25 9.37 -1.94 -4.11
C SER A 25 10.41 -2.37 -5.13
N ALA A 26 11.47 -3.03 -4.67
CA ALA A 26 12.41 -3.70 -5.57
C ALA A 26 11.69 -4.81 -6.35
N SER A 27 12.01 -4.94 -7.64
CA SER A 27 11.32 -5.85 -8.57
C SER A 27 11.47 -7.32 -8.16
N GLU A 28 12.56 -7.68 -7.49
CA GLU A 28 12.78 -9.01 -6.91
C GLU A 28 11.75 -9.40 -5.83
N ASN A 29 11.11 -8.42 -5.18
CA ASN A 29 10.06 -8.64 -4.19
C ASN A 29 8.68 -8.95 -4.81
N LEU A 30 8.56 -8.95 -6.15
CA LEU A 30 7.30 -9.22 -6.85
C LEU A 30 6.60 -10.48 -6.32
N LYS A 31 7.33 -11.60 -6.24
CA LYS A 31 6.76 -12.88 -5.83
C LYS A 31 6.29 -12.87 -4.37
N SER A 32 7.07 -12.27 -3.47
CA SER A 32 6.69 -12.19 -2.05
C SER A 32 5.48 -11.29 -1.85
N LEU A 33 5.47 -10.10 -2.48
CA LEU A 33 4.35 -9.16 -2.41
C LEU A 33 3.05 -9.73 -2.97
N GLN A 34 3.11 -10.48 -4.07
CA GLN A 34 1.92 -11.11 -4.67
C GLN A 34 1.44 -12.35 -3.90
N ALA A 35 2.34 -13.08 -3.24
CA ALA A 35 2.01 -14.32 -2.53
C ALA A 35 1.15 -14.06 -1.30
N ASN A 36 1.50 -13.07 -0.48
CA ASN A 36 0.71 -12.44 0.59
C ASN A 36 1.61 -11.42 1.29
N LEU A 37 1.03 -10.36 1.85
CA LEU A 37 1.77 -9.53 2.80
C LEU A 37 2.04 -10.35 4.06
N ASP A 38 3.32 -10.54 4.37
CA ASP A 38 3.77 -11.24 5.56
C ASP A 38 4.46 -10.26 6.50
N PRO A 39 4.02 -10.16 7.77
CA PRO A 39 4.66 -9.31 8.78
C PRO A 39 6.15 -9.57 8.95
N ILE A 40 6.64 -10.79 8.68
CA ILE A 40 8.07 -11.12 8.85
C ILE A 40 8.96 -10.38 7.85
N PHE A 41 8.41 -9.94 6.71
CA PHE A 41 9.13 -9.17 5.68
C PHE A 41 8.98 -7.67 5.88
N GLN A 42 8.26 -7.24 6.92
CA GLN A 42 8.23 -5.84 7.29
C GLN A 42 9.63 -5.44 7.78
N GLY A 43 10.29 -4.56 7.03
CA GLY A 43 11.64 -4.11 7.33
C GLY A 43 11.75 -3.44 8.71
N THR A 44 12.98 -3.26 9.19
CA THR A 44 13.24 -2.52 10.42
C THR A 44 13.00 -1.01 10.24
N ARG A 45 12.61 -0.35 11.34
CA ARG A 45 12.33 1.09 11.43
C ARG A 45 13.43 1.92 10.75
N GLY A 46 13.04 2.71 9.74
CA GLY A 46 13.96 3.62 9.08
C GLY A 46 13.32 4.67 8.18
N ARG A 47 12.10 4.43 7.66
CA ARG A 47 11.33 5.38 6.81
C ARG A 47 9.84 5.45 7.14
N GLU A 48 9.44 4.92 8.29
CA GLU A 48 8.04 4.82 8.70
C GLU A 48 7.57 6.13 9.36
N PHE A 49 7.05 7.08 8.58
CA PHE A 49 6.54 8.35 9.12
C PHE A 49 5.27 8.18 9.97
N LEU A 50 4.47 7.14 9.68
CA LEU A 50 3.20 6.85 10.36
C LEU A 50 3.27 5.58 11.22
N GLY A 51 4.50 5.08 11.44
CA GLY A 51 4.79 3.89 12.21
C GLY A 51 4.68 2.59 11.40
N PRO A 52 4.69 1.43 12.09
CA PRO A 52 4.76 0.14 11.42
C PRO A 52 3.50 -0.16 10.60
N GLY A 53 3.71 -0.57 9.35
CA GLY A 53 2.70 -1.16 8.49
C GLY A 53 3.15 -1.27 7.03
N PHE A 54 2.19 -1.58 6.17
CA PHE A 54 2.38 -1.62 4.73
C PHE A 54 1.93 -0.30 4.10
N TYR A 55 2.86 0.41 3.49
CA TYR A 55 2.66 1.76 2.96
C TYR A 55 2.13 1.73 1.53
N ALA A 56 1.12 2.54 1.26
CA ALA A 56 0.63 2.83 -0.07
C ALA A 56 0.27 4.31 -0.19
N ALA A 57 0.31 4.84 -1.40
CA ALA A 57 -0.10 6.21 -1.68
C ALA A 57 -1.18 6.25 -2.76
N PRO A 58 -2.19 7.12 -2.66
CA PRO A 58 -3.17 7.29 -3.71
C PRO A 58 -2.61 8.04 -4.92
N GLU A 59 -1.61 8.91 -4.75
CA GLU A 59 -0.97 9.60 -5.86
C GLU A 59 0.31 8.88 -6.34
N ILE A 60 0.52 8.85 -7.67
CA ILE A 60 1.63 8.12 -8.32
C ILE A 60 3.01 8.73 -8.03
N ASP A 61 3.07 10.01 -7.69
CA ASP A 61 4.30 10.74 -7.43
C ASP A 61 5.04 10.26 -6.18
N VAL A 62 4.33 9.82 -5.13
CA VAL A 62 4.98 9.26 -3.93
C VAL A 62 5.69 7.93 -4.25
N PRO A 63 5.03 6.90 -4.82
CA PRO A 63 5.70 5.66 -5.22
C PRO A 63 6.80 5.90 -6.26
N THR A 64 6.63 6.88 -7.16
CA THR A 64 7.67 7.22 -8.15
C THR A 64 8.95 7.73 -7.48
N LYS A 65 8.84 8.61 -6.48
CA LYS A 65 9.99 9.08 -5.68
C LYS A 65 10.67 7.94 -4.92
N ILE A 66 9.89 7.04 -4.34
CA ILE A 66 10.40 5.86 -3.63
C ILE A 66 11.12 4.92 -4.61
N ALA A 67 10.54 4.65 -5.79
CA ALA A 67 11.14 3.83 -6.83
C ALA A 67 12.50 4.42 -7.29
N GLY A 68 12.56 5.73 -7.52
CA GLY A 68 13.83 6.40 -7.85
C GLY A 68 14.87 6.31 -6.72
N SER A 69 14.43 6.33 -5.46
CA SER A 69 15.32 6.14 -4.30
C SER A 69 15.86 4.71 -4.22
N ILE A 70 15.03 3.69 -4.51
CA ILE A 70 15.46 2.28 -4.57
C ILE A 70 16.52 2.10 -5.67
N GLN A 71 16.29 2.70 -6.84
CA GLN A 71 17.25 2.64 -7.95
C GLN A 71 18.56 3.35 -7.60
N LEU A 72 18.50 4.54 -7.00
CA LEU A 72 19.68 5.35 -6.70
C LEU A 72 20.51 4.81 -5.54
N TYR A 73 19.87 4.43 -4.43
CA TYR A 73 20.55 4.10 -3.18
C TYR A 73 20.75 2.60 -2.97
N ASP A 74 19.79 1.79 -3.42
CA ASP A 74 19.86 0.34 -3.23
C ASP A 74 20.43 -0.37 -4.47
N ASN A 75 20.62 0.36 -5.58
CA ASN A 75 21.10 -0.14 -6.88
C ASN A 75 20.26 -1.35 -7.38
N LYS A 76 18.94 -1.24 -7.24
CA LYS A 76 17.98 -2.28 -7.63
C LYS A 76 16.95 -1.74 -8.61
N GLU A 77 16.49 -2.61 -9.51
CA GLU A 77 15.32 -2.31 -10.34
C GLU A 77 14.08 -2.13 -9.46
N ALA A 78 13.36 -1.03 -9.62
CA ALA A 78 12.16 -0.74 -8.86
C ALA A 78 10.90 -0.99 -9.71
N THR A 79 9.85 -1.51 -9.08
CA THR A 79 8.52 -1.69 -9.67
C THR A 79 7.47 -1.01 -8.79
N ILE A 80 6.49 -0.38 -9.44
CA ILE A 80 5.28 0.13 -8.78
C ILE A 80 4.18 -0.93 -8.87
N PHE A 81 3.44 -1.10 -7.79
CA PHE A 81 2.40 -2.09 -7.60
C PHE A 81 1.09 -1.41 -7.25
N SER A 82 -0.02 -2.00 -7.66
CA SER A 82 -1.37 -1.62 -7.24
C SER A 82 -1.75 -2.41 -5.98
N VAL A 83 -2.34 -1.73 -5.00
CA VAL A 83 -2.75 -2.29 -3.71
C VAL A 83 -4.27 -2.32 -3.64
N TYR A 84 -4.84 -3.46 -3.25
CA TYR A 84 -6.28 -3.73 -3.25
C TYR A 84 -6.77 -4.24 -1.90
N THR A 85 -8.04 -4.00 -1.60
CA THR A 85 -8.79 -4.65 -0.52
C THR A 85 -10.22 -4.98 -0.95
N LYS A 86 -10.87 -5.98 -0.33
CA LYS A 86 -12.26 -6.38 -0.66
C LYS A 86 -13.24 -5.22 -0.60
N SER A 87 -13.07 -4.33 0.38
CA SER A 87 -13.92 -3.15 0.52
C SER A 87 -13.27 -2.15 1.47
N MET A 88 -12.87 -1.00 0.93
CA MET A 88 -12.27 0.09 1.71
C MET A 88 -13.23 0.60 2.78
N ALA A 89 -14.53 0.62 2.48
CA ALA A 89 -15.58 1.05 3.41
C ALA A 89 -15.68 0.20 4.70
N ARG A 90 -15.19 -1.04 4.67
CA ARG A 90 -15.17 -1.95 5.84
C ARG A 90 -13.97 -1.73 6.74
N LEU A 91 -12.91 -1.11 6.24
CA LEU A 91 -11.74 -0.75 7.04
C LEU A 91 -12.07 0.46 7.93
N LYS A 92 -11.39 0.55 9.06
CA LYS A 92 -11.54 1.61 10.06
C LYS A 92 -10.24 2.37 10.25
N LEU A 93 -10.27 3.68 10.06
CA LEU A 93 -9.16 4.57 10.38
C LEU A 93 -8.72 4.41 11.85
N GLY A 94 -7.41 4.41 12.09
CA GLY A 94 -6.77 4.26 13.41
C GLY A 94 -6.76 2.83 13.97
N ARG A 95 -7.50 1.89 13.36
CA ARG A 95 -7.48 0.45 13.72
C ARG A 95 -6.86 -0.39 12.62
N ASP A 96 -7.39 -0.24 11.41
CA ASP A 96 -7.04 -1.08 10.26
C ASP A 96 -5.99 -0.38 9.39
N TYR A 97 -6.07 0.94 9.30
CA TYR A 97 -5.11 1.76 8.59
C TYR A 97 -5.01 3.15 9.21
N ASP A 98 -3.91 3.84 8.92
CA ASP A 98 -3.77 5.27 9.12
C ASP A 98 -3.70 5.98 7.77
N PHE A 99 -4.17 7.23 7.73
CA PHE A 99 -4.18 8.04 6.53
C PHE A 99 -3.79 9.47 6.88
N SER A 100 -2.71 9.96 6.29
CA SER A 100 -2.15 11.26 6.65
C SER A 100 -1.50 11.94 5.45
N GLN A 101 -1.27 13.23 5.60
CA GLN A 101 -0.39 14.01 4.74
C GLN A 101 1.04 14.01 5.28
N PHE A 102 2.02 14.26 4.41
CA PHE A 102 3.38 14.60 4.82
C PHE A 102 3.43 16.04 5.37
N LEU A 103 3.07 16.21 6.65
CA LEU A 103 3.00 17.53 7.29
C LEU A 103 4.37 18.22 7.44
N ASP A 104 5.44 17.41 7.64
CA ASP A 104 6.78 17.89 7.95
C ASP A 104 7.59 18.35 6.72
N MET A 105 7.07 18.13 5.51
CA MET A 105 7.69 18.58 4.27
C MET A 105 6.76 19.57 3.56
N PRO A 106 7.00 20.89 3.65
CA PRO A 106 6.12 21.92 3.08
C PRO A 106 5.80 21.74 1.59
N THR A 107 6.74 21.17 0.82
CA THR A 107 6.60 20.87 -0.61
C THR A 107 5.86 19.57 -0.91
N GLN A 108 5.51 18.78 0.10
CA GLN A 108 4.85 17.48 -0.01
C GLN A 108 3.55 17.41 0.79
N ARG A 109 3.04 18.54 1.31
CA ARG A 109 1.78 18.58 2.06
C ARG A 109 0.56 18.11 1.27
N ASN A 110 0.63 18.15 -0.05
CA ASN A 110 -0.39 17.61 -0.95
C ASN A 110 -0.27 16.10 -1.18
N GLN A 111 0.75 15.44 -0.62
CA GLN A 111 1.00 14.02 -0.79
C GLN A 111 0.38 13.26 0.38
N MET A 112 -0.40 12.23 0.06
CA MET A 112 -1.08 11.42 1.05
C MET A 112 -0.45 10.02 1.13
N GLU A 113 -0.43 9.46 2.33
CA GLU A 113 -0.02 8.08 2.58
C GLU A 113 -1.05 7.35 3.40
N ILE A 114 -1.28 6.10 3.01
CA ILE A 114 -2.06 5.11 3.74
C ILE A 114 -1.09 4.07 4.29
N VAL A 115 -1.20 3.79 5.59
CA VAL A 115 -0.45 2.72 6.24
C VAL A 115 -1.40 1.66 6.74
N PHE A 116 -1.40 0.50 6.09
CA PHE A 116 -2.18 -0.65 6.50
C PHE A 116 -1.49 -1.35 7.66
N ARG A 117 -2.21 -1.54 8.76
CA ARG A 117 -1.68 -2.23 9.95
C ARG A 117 -1.50 -3.71 9.67
N THR A 118 -0.56 -4.33 10.34
CA THR A 118 -0.17 -5.74 10.17
C THR A 118 -1.37 -6.69 10.28
N GLU A 119 -2.30 -6.39 11.18
CA GLU A 119 -3.55 -7.11 11.40
C GLU A 119 -4.46 -7.12 10.17
N THR A 120 -4.24 -6.25 9.18
CA THR A 120 -5.06 -6.16 7.97
C THR A 120 -4.43 -6.78 6.75
N TYR A 121 -3.19 -7.26 6.83
CA TYR A 121 -2.46 -7.81 5.68
C TYR A 121 -3.24 -8.94 4.98
N TYR A 122 -3.99 -9.73 5.75
CA TYR A 122 -4.83 -10.81 5.26
C TYR A 122 -6.05 -10.34 4.41
N LEU A 123 -6.36 -9.03 4.44
CA LEU A 123 -7.39 -8.36 3.66
C LEU A 123 -6.83 -7.61 2.45
N MET A 124 -5.51 -7.61 2.28
CA MET A 124 -4.82 -6.86 1.23
C MET A 124 -4.36 -7.79 0.11
N ALA A 125 -4.32 -7.25 -1.11
CA ALA A 125 -3.69 -7.89 -2.25
C ALA A 125 -2.80 -6.88 -2.98
N VAL A 126 -1.57 -7.30 -3.32
CA VAL A 126 -0.64 -6.49 -4.11
C VAL A 126 -0.52 -7.13 -5.49
N ARG A 127 -0.60 -6.33 -6.55
CA ARG A 127 -0.50 -6.77 -7.95
C ARG A 127 0.40 -5.81 -8.72
N GLN A 128 0.95 -6.26 -9.85
CA GLN A 128 1.62 -5.35 -10.77
C GLN A 128 0.71 -4.17 -11.13
N VAL A 129 1.30 -2.98 -11.29
CA VAL A 129 0.55 -1.75 -11.52
C VAL A 129 -0.40 -1.91 -12.70
N ARG A 130 -1.65 -1.50 -12.48
CA ARG A 130 -2.66 -1.37 -13.53
C ARG A 130 -3.38 -0.03 -13.37
N SER A 131 -3.79 0.54 -14.49
CA SER A 131 -4.68 1.72 -14.50
C SER A 131 -5.99 1.37 -13.82
N GLY A 132 -6.44 2.24 -12.91
CA GLY A 132 -7.68 2.04 -12.18
C GLY A 132 -8.03 3.26 -11.35
N ARG A 133 -9.29 3.35 -10.94
CA ARG A 133 -9.72 4.38 -10.00
C ARG A 133 -9.28 3.95 -8.59
N ILE A 134 -8.60 4.86 -7.89
CA ILE A 134 -8.28 4.67 -6.47
C ILE A 134 -9.50 5.05 -5.62
N VAL A 135 -9.83 4.19 -4.67
CA VAL A 135 -10.90 4.35 -3.69
C VAL A 135 -10.27 4.88 -2.41
N LEU A 136 -10.57 6.14 -2.13
CA LEU A 136 -10.06 6.83 -0.94
C LEU A 136 -10.86 6.44 0.32
N PRO A 137 -10.28 6.66 1.52
CA PRO A 137 -11.03 6.73 2.78
C PRO A 137 -12.29 7.59 2.69
N ARG A 138 -13.23 7.38 3.61
CA ARG A 138 -14.45 8.20 3.67
C ARG A 138 -14.08 9.67 3.86
N SER A 139 -14.91 10.58 3.38
CA SER A 139 -14.64 12.02 3.52
C SER A 139 -14.48 12.48 4.96
N LYS A 140 -15.08 11.81 5.96
CA LYS A 140 -14.86 12.12 7.39
C LYS A 140 -13.54 11.57 7.98
N GLU A 141 -12.80 10.79 7.20
CA GLU A 141 -11.54 10.13 7.57
C GLU A 141 -10.34 10.76 6.84
N ALA A 142 -10.57 11.73 5.94
CA ALA A 142 -9.48 12.41 5.27
C ALA A 142 -8.82 13.44 6.20
N PRO A 143 -7.49 13.64 6.08
CA PRO A 143 -6.76 14.66 6.83
C PRO A 143 -6.98 16.01 6.15
N PHE A 144 -7.96 16.80 6.60
CA PHE A 144 -8.18 18.19 6.16
C PHE A 144 -8.22 19.14 7.35
#